data_AF-A0A3D4EZQ7-F1
#
_entry.id   AF-A0A3D4EZQ7-F1
#
_cell.length_a   1.000
_cell.length_b   1.000
_cell.length_c   1.000
_cell.angle_alpha   90.00
_cell.angle_beta   90.00
_cell.angle_gamma   90.00
#
_symmetry.space_group_name_H-M   'P 1'
#
loop_
_entity.id
_entity.type
_entity.pdbx_description
1 polymer ?
#
loop_
_entity_poly.entity_id
_entity_poly.type
_entity_poly.pdbx_seq_one_letter_code
_entity_poly.pdbx_strand_id
1 'polypeptide(L)'
;DLDLEVTRGEKIAIVGPNGAGKSTFCRMITGEEAPFSGDQNLGPKTLPSFFNQNHADELDPTLTVLETVERIQTRGSNMSARDVLGCFLFKGDDVFKKIGILSGGERSRVALVRMLVRPANFLILDEPTNHLDMQSQDILQKALIDYPGTLLIVSHNRDFLDPIVQKTMEFRQGHDPRMFAGNLTYYLDKIEAEESATTRPVVHSSAKPTQSTPNQPQLSSKERRKRDASIRERRNKVLKPLQNEFTSVEKTIAELESAQATLTTHLASPEVMGDPEKLRETTKAYEAISEKLENAYSKWEDLSTQIEKLEEELSST
;
A
#
# COMPACT_ATOMS: atom_id res chain seq x y z
N ASP A 1 16.92 19.45 8.24
CA ASP A 1 17.63 18.39 9.00
C ASP A 1 16.64 17.38 9.58
N LEU A 2 17.10 16.16 9.89
CA LEU A 2 16.27 15.09 10.45
C LEU A 2 16.97 14.46 11.66
N ASP A 3 16.34 14.54 12.81
CA ASP A 3 16.70 13.79 14.01
C ASP A 3 15.61 12.75 14.29
N LEU A 4 15.97 11.47 14.19
CA LEU A 4 15.04 10.36 14.42
C LEU A 4 15.67 9.31 15.32
N GLU A 5 14.95 8.98 16.39
CA GLU A 5 15.22 7.81 17.22
C GLU A 5 14.06 6.83 17.08
N VAL A 6 14.37 5.59 16.69
CA VAL A 6 13.39 4.50 16.62
C VAL A 6 13.74 3.47 17.69
N THR A 7 12.79 3.21 18.58
CA THR A 7 12.99 2.27 19.69
C THR A 7 12.35 0.91 19.39
N ARG A 8 12.71 -0.09 20.20
CA ARG A 8 12.23 -1.46 20.02
C ARG A 8 10.71 -1.54 20.17
N GLY A 9 10.04 -2.15 19.19
CA GLY A 9 8.60 -2.39 19.19
C GLY A 9 7.77 -1.23 18.65
N GLU A 10 8.40 -0.13 18.25
CA GLU A 10 7.69 0.97 17.60
C GLU A 10 7.20 0.56 16.21
N LYS A 11 5.99 1.00 15.88
CA LYS A 11 5.37 0.80 14.57
C LYS A 11 5.04 2.16 13.98
N ILE A 12 5.76 2.55 12.95
CA ILE A 12 5.75 3.90 12.40
C ILE A 12 5.33 3.85 10.93
N ALA A 13 4.32 4.64 10.56
CA ALA A 13 3.97 4.88 9.16
C ALA A 13 4.84 6.00 8.59
N ILE A 14 5.25 5.87 7.33
CA ILE A 14 5.91 6.90 6.55
C ILE A 14 4.95 7.34 5.44
N VAL A 15 4.62 8.62 5.40
CA VAL A 15 3.66 9.18 4.44
C VAL A 15 4.22 10.43 3.78
N GLY A 16 3.71 10.76 2.60
CA GLY A 16 4.13 11.93 1.85
C GLY A 16 3.96 11.72 0.35
N PRO A 17 4.01 12.78 -0.48
CA PRO A 17 3.84 12.63 -1.92
C PRO A 17 4.95 11.76 -2.54
N ASN A 18 4.70 11.29 -3.75
CA ASN A 18 5.73 10.60 -4.52
C ASN A 18 6.91 11.55 -4.81
N GLY A 19 8.12 11.00 -4.84
CA GLY A 19 9.33 11.79 -4.97
C GLY A 19 9.71 12.62 -3.73
N ALA A 20 9.01 12.49 -2.59
CA ALA A 20 9.40 13.16 -1.34
C ALA A 20 10.60 12.50 -0.62
N GLY A 21 11.12 11.39 -1.15
CA GLY A 21 12.30 10.70 -0.61
C GLY A 21 12.02 9.54 0.35
N LYS A 22 10.77 9.05 0.47
CA LYS A 22 10.37 7.95 1.38
C LYS A 22 11.20 6.67 1.18
N SER A 23 11.31 6.18 -0.06
CA SER A 23 12.07 4.98 -0.39
C SER A 23 13.58 5.16 -0.21
N THR A 24 14.11 6.34 -0.58
CA THR A 24 15.51 6.71 -0.33
C THR A 24 15.82 6.69 1.16
N PHE A 25 14.90 7.23 1.98
CA PHE A 25 15.03 7.19 3.43
C PHE A 25 15.02 5.76 3.98
N CYS A 26 14.16 4.88 3.46
CA CYS A 26 14.16 3.47 3.85
C CYS A 26 15.48 2.77 3.52
N ARG A 27 16.02 3.00 2.31
CA ARG A 27 17.34 2.46 1.90
C ARG A 27 18.47 2.98 2.78
N MET A 28 18.45 4.27 3.13
CA MET A 28 19.40 4.84 4.08
C MET A 28 19.32 4.14 5.43
N ILE A 29 18.12 3.90 5.97
CA ILE A 29 17.99 3.18 7.25
C ILE A 29 18.60 1.78 7.19
N THR A 30 18.47 1.11 6.05
CA THR A 30 18.94 -0.28 5.88
C THR A 30 20.43 -0.38 5.59
N GLY A 31 21.10 0.75 5.34
CA GLY A 31 22.50 0.80 4.93
C GLY A 31 22.74 0.48 3.45
N GLU A 32 21.69 0.35 2.64
CA GLU A 32 21.80 0.21 1.18
C GLU A 32 22.29 1.50 0.52
N GLU A 33 22.04 2.65 1.15
CA GLU A 33 22.44 3.97 0.69
C GLU A 33 23.05 4.77 1.85
N ALA A 34 24.18 5.45 1.63
CA ALA A 34 24.81 6.25 2.69
C ALA A 34 24.14 7.64 2.79
N PRO A 35 23.98 8.19 4.01
CA PRO A 35 23.52 9.57 4.15
C PRO A 35 24.52 10.54 3.51
N PHE A 36 24.02 11.57 2.84
CA PHE A 36 24.86 12.63 2.27
C PHE A 36 25.63 13.39 3.35
N SER A 37 25.02 13.57 4.52
CA SER A 37 25.60 14.20 5.71
C SER A 37 24.94 13.65 6.97
N GLY A 38 25.65 13.68 8.10
CA GLY A 38 25.18 13.18 9.38
C GLY A 38 25.57 11.71 9.61
N ASP A 39 25.13 11.18 10.75
CA ASP A 39 25.46 9.83 11.19
C ASP A 39 24.20 8.99 11.36
N GLN A 40 24.32 7.70 11.03
CA GLN A 40 23.28 6.72 11.24
C GLN A 40 23.84 5.55 12.02
N ASN A 41 23.17 5.19 13.12
CA ASN A 41 23.62 4.13 14.01
C ASN A 41 22.52 3.08 14.21
N LEU A 42 22.81 1.84 13.83
CA LEU A 42 21.98 0.69 14.17
C LEU A 42 22.49 0.03 15.45
N GLY A 43 21.57 -0.38 16.31
CA GLY A 43 21.92 -1.14 17.52
C GLY A 43 22.65 -2.44 17.16
N PRO A 44 23.60 -2.91 17.99
CA PRO A 44 24.48 -4.05 17.67
C PRO A 44 23.74 -5.39 17.52
N LYS A 45 22.46 -5.47 17.90
CA LYS A 45 21.60 -6.66 17.77
C LYS A 45 20.42 -6.42 16.80
N THR A 46 20.41 -5.29 16.10
CA THR A 46 19.37 -4.98 15.13
C THR A 46 19.64 -5.74 13.85
N LEU A 47 18.64 -6.48 13.38
CA LEU A 47 18.63 -7.21 12.13
C LEU A 47 17.58 -6.55 11.23
N PRO A 48 17.96 -5.47 10.50
CA PRO A 48 17.05 -4.81 9.59
C PRO A 48 16.78 -5.71 8.39
N SER A 49 15.54 -5.67 7.89
CA SER A 49 15.19 -6.26 6.60
C SER A 49 14.30 -5.29 5.85
N PHE A 50 14.74 -4.93 4.64
CA PHE A 50 14.01 -4.07 3.73
C PHE A 50 13.13 -4.90 2.81
N PHE A 51 11.91 -4.41 2.59
CA PHE A 51 10.97 -4.98 1.65
C PHE A 51 10.37 -3.90 0.73
N ASN A 52 10.75 -3.89 -0.55
CA ASN A 52 10.21 -3.08 -1.63
C ASN A 52 9.14 -3.82 -2.48
N GLN A 53 8.57 -3.11 -3.45
CA GLN A 53 7.49 -3.59 -4.32
C GLN A 53 7.87 -4.80 -5.21
N ASN A 54 9.17 -5.04 -5.49
CA ASN A 54 9.62 -6.02 -6.48
C ASN A 54 10.07 -7.36 -5.86
N HIS A 55 9.86 -7.61 -4.56
CA HIS A 55 10.36 -8.84 -3.92
C HIS A 55 9.75 -10.14 -4.43
N ALA A 56 8.57 -10.08 -5.05
CA ALA A 56 8.00 -11.25 -5.71
C ALA A 56 8.87 -11.73 -6.89
N ASP A 57 9.57 -10.82 -7.57
CA ASP A 57 10.43 -11.12 -8.71
C ASP A 57 11.77 -11.74 -8.30
N GLU A 58 12.15 -11.61 -7.04
CA GLU A 58 13.36 -12.24 -6.47
C GLU A 58 13.14 -13.70 -6.05
N LEU A 59 11.94 -14.24 -6.23
CA LEU A 59 11.67 -15.65 -5.93
C LEU A 59 12.28 -16.53 -7.03
N ASP A 60 13.01 -17.58 -6.63
CA ASP A 60 13.58 -18.53 -7.58
C ASP A 60 12.46 -19.35 -8.25
N PRO A 61 12.24 -19.21 -9.57
CA PRO A 61 11.11 -19.83 -10.27
C PRO A 61 11.20 -21.36 -10.29
N THR A 62 12.38 -21.93 -10.01
CA THR A 62 12.63 -23.37 -10.06
C THR A 62 12.21 -24.10 -8.78
N LEU A 63 12.14 -23.37 -7.67
CA LEU A 63 11.79 -23.92 -6.36
C LEU A 63 10.29 -24.10 -6.21
N THR A 64 9.92 -25.01 -5.33
CA THR A 64 8.55 -25.10 -4.82
C THR A 64 8.28 -24.03 -3.76
N VAL A 65 7.01 -23.76 -3.51
CA VAL A 65 6.56 -22.88 -2.43
C VAL A 65 7.16 -23.31 -1.09
N LEU A 66 7.11 -24.61 -0.77
CA LEU A 66 7.65 -25.16 0.47
C LEU A 66 9.17 -24.95 0.57
N GLU A 67 9.92 -25.34 -0.47
CA GLU A 67 11.38 -25.21 -0.49
C GLU A 67 11.83 -23.76 -0.34
N THR A 68 11.08 -22.82 -0.93
CA THR A 68 11.38 -21.39 -0.84
C THR A 68 11.35 -20.89 0.61
N VAL A 69 10.39 -21.36 1.40
CA VAL A 69 10.26 -20.99 2.82
C VAL A 69 11.25 -21.75 3.69
N GLU A 70 11.42 -23.05 3.46
CA GLU A 70 12.33 -23.91 4.24
C GLU A 70 13.79 -23.48 4.13
N ARG A 71 14.22 -22.95 2.98
CA ARG A 71 15.60 -22.45 2.79
C ARG A 71 15.95 -21.25 3.65
N ILE A 72 14.96 -20.47 4.07
CA ILE A 72 15.14 -19.22 4.84
C ILE A 72 14.86 -19.44 6.32
N GLN A 73 14.06 -20.47 6.62
CA GLN A 73 13.74 -20.84 7.98
C GLN A 73 15.03 -21.26 8.72
N THR A 74 15.41 -20.48 9.73
CA THR A 74 16.60 -20.76 10.55
C THR A 74 16.28 -21.86 11.57
N ARG A 75 17.26 -22.72 11.87
CA ARG A 75 17.12 -23.78 12.89
C ARG A 75 16.72 -23.14 14.24
N GLY A 76 15.46 -23.30 14.64
CA GLY A 76 14.91 -22.73 15.87
C GLY A 76 13.52 -22.09 15.75
N SER A 77 12.93 -22.00 14.56
CA SER A 77 11.52 -21.60 14.41
C SER A 77 10.59 -22.67 15.00
N ASN A 78 9.73 -22.29 15.95
CA ASN A 78 8.76 -23.21 16.57
C ASN A 78 7.59 -23.60 15.65
N MET A 79 7.47 -22.95 14.49
CA MET A 79 6.34 -23.11 13.57
C MET A 79 6.84 -23.74 12.26
N SER A 80 6.19 -24.82 11.82
CA SER A 80 6.56 -25.50 10.58
C SER A 80 6.36 -24.55 9.40
N ALA A 81 7.24 -24.58 8.40
CA ALA A 81 7.05 -23.84 7.15
C ALA A 81 5.65 -24.08 6.55
N ARG A 82 5.10 -25.30 6.71
CA ARG A 82 3.73 -25.64 6.29
C ARG A 82 2.63 -24.93 7.08
N ASP A 83 2.82 -24.72 8.38
CA ASP A 83 1.83 -24.03 9.21
C ASP A 83 1.75 -22.56 8.80
N VAL A 84 2.91 -21.93 8.56
CA VAL A 84 2.97 -20.54 8.08
C VAL A 84 2.36 -20.43 6.69
N LEU A 85 2.72 -21.33 5.77
CA LEU A 85 2.13 -21.38 4.43
C LEU A 85 0.60 -21.59 4.46
N GLY A 86 0.11 -22.43 5.38
CA GLY A 86 -1.32 -22.65 5.59
C GLY A 86 -2.07 -21.39 6.02
N CYS A 87 -1.46 -20.52 6.84
CA CYS A 87 -2.02 -19.20 7.17
C CYS A 87 -2.15 -18.29 5.94
N PHE A 88 -1.31 -18.48 4.94
CA PHE A 88 -1.31 -17.73 3.67
C PHE A 88 -2.04 -18.46 2.54
N LEU A 89 -2.99 -19.35 2.90
CA LEU A 89 -3.88 -20.07 2.00
C LEU A 89 -3.20 -21.08 1.05
N PHE A 90 -1.93 -21.43 1.28
CA PHE A 90 -1.31 -22.56 0.58
C PHE A 90 -1.69 -23.86 1.28
N LYS A 91 -2.58 -24.64 0.68
CA LYS A 91 -3.12 -25.88 1.27
C LYS A 91 -2.80 -27.10 0.41
N GLY A 92 -2.70 -28.26 1.06
CA GLY A 92 -2.53 -29.54 0.36
C GLY A 92 -1.34 -29.52 -0.60
N ASP A 93 -1.61 -29.73 -1.88
CA ASP A 93 -0.59 -29.84 -2.92
C ASP A 93 -0.06 -28.48 -3.42
N ASP A 94 -0.67 -27.35 -3.04
CA ASP A 94 -0.23 -26.02 -3.45
C ASP A 94 1.21 -25.72 -3.02
N VAL A 95 1.64 -26.29 -1.88
CA VAL A 95 2.99 -26.10 -1.35
C VAL A 95 4.07 -26.76 -2.23
N PHE A 96 3.69 -27.69 -3.11
CA PHE A 96 4.60 -28.36 -4.05
C PHE A 96 4.59 -27.73 -5.44
N LYS A 97 3.72 -26.73 -5.70
CA LYS A 97 3.76 -25.97 -6.95
C LYS A 97 5.09 -25.21 -7.04
N LYS A 98 5.63 -25.13 -8.25
CA LYS A 98 6.81 -24.30 -8.54
C LYS A 98 6.42 -22.83 -8.58
N ILE A 99 7.28 -21.96 -8.06
CA ILE A 99 7.10 -20.51 -8.08
C ILE A 99 6.80 -19.99 -9.49
N GLY A 100 7.48 -20.52 -10.52
CA GLY A 100 7.30 -20.07 -11.90
C GLY A 100 5.92 -20.34 -12.50
N ILE A 101 5.06 -21.14 -11.85
CA ILE A 101 3.71 -21.51 -12.33
C ILE A 101 2.62 -20.76 -11.54
N LEU A 102 2.99 -20.12 -10.43
CA LEU A 102 2.06 -19.39 -9.58
C LEU A 102 1.56 -18.11 -10.28
N SER A 103 0.29 -17.78 -10.01
CA SER A 103 -0.27 -16.48 -10.36
C SER A 103 0.48 -15.33 -9.66
N GLY A 104 0.32 -14.10 -10.15
CA GLY A 104 0.90 -12.91 -9.52
C GLY A 104 0.58 -12.81 -8.02
N GLY A 105 -0.69 -12.96 -7.65
CA GLY A 105 -1.14 -12.92 -6.26
C GLY A 105 -0.59 -14.06 -5.39
N GLU A 106 -0.49 -15.28 -5.92
CA GLU A 106 0.16 -16.39 -5.21
C GLU A 106 1.66 -16.11 -5.00
N ARG A 107 2.39 -15.62 -6.01
CA ARG A 107 3.80 -15.26 -5.86
C ARG A 107 3.98 -14.18 -4.80
N SER A 108 3.12 -13.17 -4.78
CA SER A 108 3.14 -12.13 -3.74
C SER A 108 2.91 -12.74 -2.36
N ARG A 109 1.94 -13.65 -2.17
CA ARG A 109 1.76 -14.34 -0.88
C ARG A 109 2.98 -15.16 -0.45
N VAL A 110 3.66 -15.84 -1.37
CA VAL A 110 4.92 -16.54 -1.05
C VAL A 110 6.00 -15.55 -0.62
N ALA A 111 6.13 -14.41 -1.31
CA ALA A 111 7.08 -13.36 -0.95
C ALA A 111 6.82 -12.81 0.46
N LEU A 112 5.54 -12.63 0.83
CA LEU A 112 5.15 -12.23 2.20
C LEU A 112 5.50 -13.29 3.25
N VAL A 113 5.24 -14.57 2.97
CA VAL A 113 5.64 -15.66 3.88
C VAL A 113 7.15 -15.67 4.06
N ARG A 114 7.88 -15.56 2.94
CA ARG A 114 9.34 -15.49 2.92
C ARG A 114 9.86 -14.35 3.80
N MET A 115 9.22 -13.18 3.71
CA MET A 115 9.50 -12.01 4.54
C MET A 115 9.31 -12.32 6.03
N LEU A 116 8.16 -12.86 6.41
CA LEU A 116 7.78 -13.04 7.82
C LEU A 116 8.58 -14.16 8.51
N VAL A 117 9.05 -15.14 7.75
CA VAL A 117 9.85 -16.26 8.28
C VAL A 117 11.34 -15.88 8.40
N ARG A 118 11.79 -14.83 7.70
CA ARG A 118 13.17 -14.35 7.82
C ARG A 118 13.42 -13.80 9.24
N PRO A 119 14.52 -14.18 9.90
CA PRO A 119 14.85 -13.61 11.21
C PRO A 119 15.22 -12.14 11.05
N ALA A 120 14.24 -11.26 11.32
CA ALA A 120 14.41 -9.83 11.41
C ALA A 120 13.73 -9.35 12.69
N ASN A 121 14.29 -8.32 13.34
CA ASN A 121 13.65 -7.64 14.48
C ASN A 121 13.32 -6.17 14.17
N PHE A 122 13.67 -5.71 12.97
CA PHE A 122 13.31 -4.42 12.42
C PHE A 122 12.93 -4.60 10.95
N LEU A 123 11.63 -4.48 10.64
CA LEU A 123 11.12 -4.59 9.28
C LEU A 123 10.83 -3.21 8.71
N ILE A 124 11.22 -3.01 7.45
CA ILE A 124 10.98 -1.79 6.70
C ILE A 124 10.26 -2.19 5.43
N LEU A 125 9.02 -1.75 5.27
CA LEU A 125 8.13 -2.15 4.20
C LEU A 125 7.80 -0.93 3.34
N ASP A 126 8.08 -0.99 2.04
CA ASP A 126 7.81 0.06 1.07
C ASP A 126 6.67 -0.37 0.14
N GLU A 127 5.49 0.20 0.37
CA GLU A 127 4.21 -0.11 -0.29
C GLU A 127 3.88 -1.61 -0.31
N PRO A 128 3.83 -2.29 0.86
CA PRO A 128 3.69 -3.74 0.94
C PRO A 128 2.31 -4.26 0.52
N THR A 129 1.32 -3.38 0.40
CA THR A 129 -0.04 -3.73 -0.07
C THR A 129 -0.17 -3.69 -1.59
N ASN A 130 0.83 -3.14 -2.28
CA ASN A 130 0.77 -3.01 -3.74
C ASN A 130 0.79 -4.41 -4.37
N HIS A 131 -0.04 -4.63 -5.39
CA HIS A 131 -0.22 -5.94 -6.05
C HIS A 131 -0.74 -7.08 -5.16
N LEU A 132 -1.29 -6.78 -3.97
CA LEU A 132 -1.98 -7.75 -3.13
C LEU A 132 -3.50 -7.66 -3.31
N ASP A 133 -4.13 -8.83 -3.41
CA ASP A 133 -5.58 -8.95 -3.23
C ASP A 133 -5.98 -8.63 -1.78
N MET A 134 -7.25 -8.30 -1.57
CA MET A 134 -7.78 -7.90 -0.25
C MET A 134 -7.56 -8.96 0.83
N GLN A 135 -7.67 -10.25 0.49
CA GLN A 135 -7.43 -11.34 1.44
C GLN A 135 -5.97 -11.41 1.90
N SER A 136 -5.04 -11.21 0.97
CA SER A 136 -3.62 -11.21 1.24
C SER A 136 -3.22 -9.98 2.05
N GLN A 137 -3.85 -8.83 1.81
CA GLN A 137 -3.69 -7.62 2.63
C GLN A 137 -4.15 -7.86 4.07
N ASP A 138 -5.30 -8.51 4.28
CA ASP A 138 -5.81 -8.82 5.62
C ASP A 138 -4.89 -9.77 6.40
N ILE A 139 -4.36 -10.79 5.73
CA ILE A 139 -3.42 -11.75 6.34
C ILE A 139 -2.13 -11.03 6.74
N LEU A 140 -1.61 -10.20 5.83
CA LEU A 140 -0.42 -9.40 6.09
C LEU A 140 -0.63 -8.44 7.27
N GLN A 141 -1.75 -7.72 7.28
CA GLN A 141 -2.08 -6.80 8.37
C GLN A 141 -2.08 -7.52 9.71
N LYS A 142 -2.76 -8.66 9.83
CA LYS A 142 -2.79 -9.46 11.07
C LYS A 142 -1.39 -9.90 11.49
N ALA A 143 -0.59 -10.38 10.54
CA ALA A 143 0.79 -10.77 10.83
C ALA A 143 1.64 -9.59 11.35
N LEU A 144 1.46 -8.39 10.80
CA LEU A 144 2.17 -7.19 11.23
C LEU A 144 1.65 -6.62 12.57
N ILE A 145 0.37 -6.80 12.89
CA ILE A 145 -0.19 -6.47 14.21
C ILE A 145 0.50 -7.32 15.29
N ASP A 146 0.63 -8.62 15.06
CA ASP A 146 1.21 -9.56 16.02
C ASP A 146 2.75 -9.58 16.01
N TYR A 147 3.38 -8.93 15.02
CA TYR A 147 4.84 -8.87 14.92
C TYR A 147 5.45 -8.14 16.14
N PRO A 148 6.35 -8.79 16.90
CA PRO A 148 6.90 -8.26 18.16
C PRO A 148 8.10 -7.33 17.96
N GLY A 149 8.59 -7.18 16.73
CA GLY A 149 9.71 -6.30 16.39
C GLY A 149 9.26 -4.87 16.09
N THR A 150 10.21 -4.08 15.59
CA THR A 150 9.98 -2.71 15.13
C THR A 150 9.55 -2.70 13.67
N LEU A 151 8.62 -1.81 13.30
CA LEU A 151 8.11 -1.65 11.93
C LEU A 151 8.26 -0.21 11.45
N LEU A 152 8.75 -0.04 10.21
CA LEU A 152 8.56 1.16 9.39
C LEU A 152 7.77 0.76 8.14
N ILE A 153 6.67 1.43 7.86
CA ILE A 153 5.80 1.10 6.73
C ILE A 153 5.52 2.35 5.91
N VAL A 154 5.95 2.35 4.65
CA VAL A 154 5.51 3.32 3.65
C VAL A 154 4.22 2.77 3.04
N SER A 155 3.11 3.48 3.23
CA SER A 155 1.86 3.16 2.54
C SER A 155 0.90 4.35 2.59
N HIS A 156 0.01 4.41 1.61
CA HIS A 156 -1.12 5.35 1.58
C HIS A 156 -2.45 4.71 2.02
N ASN A 157 -2.47 3.40 2.31
CA ASN A 157 -3.69 2.68 2.69
C ASN A 157 -3.99 2.85 4.19
N ARG A 158 -5.04 3.63 4.49
CA ARG A 158 -5.50 3.91 5.86
C ARG A 158 -5.99 2.66 6.58
N ASP A 159 -6.86 1.90 5.94
CA ASP A 159 -7.49 0.72 6.55
C ASP A 159 -6.43 -0.33 6.89
N PHE A 160 -5.37 -0.41 6.09
CA PHE A 160 -4.21 -1.24 6.35
C PHE A 160 -3.33 -0.73 7.52
N LEU A 161 -2.99 0.57 7.52
CA LEU A 161 -2.03 1.14 8.46
C LEU A 161 -2.57 1.36 9.87
N ASP A 162 -3.81 1.84 9.99
CA ASP A 162 -4.35 2.32 11.27
C ASP A 162 -4.35 1.28 12.40
N PRO A 163 -4.62 -0.02 12.14
CA PRO A 163 -4.51 -1.06 13.16
C PRO A 163 -3.08 -1.41 13.56
N ILE A 164 -2.08 -1.04 12.74
CA ILE A 164 -0.69 -1.46 12.91
C ILE A 164 0.14 -0.37 13.60
N VAL A 165 0.04 0.88 13.11
CA VAL A 165 1.00 1.94 13.47
C VAL A 165 0.52 2.82 14.62
N GLN A 166 1.48 3.33 15.38
CA GLN A 166 1.26 4.19 16.55
C GLN A 166 1.78 5.62 16.32
N LYS A 167 2.65 5.79 15.32
CA LYS A 167 3.25 7.06 14.93
C LYS A 167 3.21 7.21 13.42
N THR A 168 3.18 8.45 12.95
CA THR A 168 3.24 8.78 11.53
C THR A 168 4.32 9.81 11.28
N MET A 169 5.22 9.53 10.35
CA MET A 169 6.26 10.43 9.88
C MET A 169 5.91 10.94 8.49
N GLU A 170 5.76 12.25 8.39
CA GLU A 170 5.40 12.93 7.16
C GLU A 170 6.65 13.46 6.44
N PHE A 171 6.75 13.14 5.16
CA PHE A 171 7.70 13.72 4.22
C PHE A 171 6.97 14.73 3.33
N ARG A 172 7.54 15.93 3.20
CA ARG A 172 7.08 16.97 2.27
C ARG A 172 8.28 17.50 1.49
N GLN A 173 8.09 17.79 0.20
CA GLN A 173 9.16 18.38 -0.60
C GLN A 173 9.57 19.75 -0.04
N GLY A 174 10.88 19.96 0.11
CA GLY A 174 11.45 21.23 0.58
C GLY A 174 11.25 21.52 2.06
N HIS A 175 10.72 20.58 2.85
CA HIS A 175 10.53 20.71 4.29
C HIS A 175 11.15 19.52 5.03
N ASP A 176 11.52 19.76 6.28
CA ASP A 176 12.02 18.71 7.16
C ASP A 176 10.90 17.71 7.51
N PRO A 177 11.21 16.40 7.60
CA PRO A 177 10.21 15.41 7.98
C PRO A 177 9.64 15.69 9.36
N ARG A 178 8.32 15.50 9.53
CA ARG A 178 7.61 15.76 10.78
C ARG A 178 7.07 14.49 11.41
N MET A 179 7.27 14.31 12.71
CA MET A 179 6.75 13.16 13.45
C MET A 179 5.45 13.51 14.17
N PHE A 180 4.49 12.59 14.11
CA PHE A 180 3.18 12.68 14.74
C PHE A 180 2.96 11.48 15.66
N ALA A 181 2.55 11.74 16.90
CA ALA A 181 2.20 10.71 17.89
C ALA A 181 0.75 10.26 17.70
N GLY A 182 0.51 9.49 16.64
CA GLY A 182 -0.77 8.87 16.34
C GLY A 182 -0.71 8.07 15.05
N ASN A 183 -1.77 7.34 14.77
CA ASN A 183 -1.96 6.60 13.53
C ASN A 183 -2.31 7.53 12.36
N LEU A 184 -2.59 6.96 11.19
CA LEU A 184 -2.83 7.74 9.98
C LEU A 184 -4.08 8.61 10.10
N THR A 185 -5.16 8.09 10.69
CA THR A 185 -6.37 8.88 11.00
C THR A 185 -6.02 10.13 11.80
N TYR A 186 -5.31 9.98 12.93
CA TYR A 186 -4.93 11.11 13.78
C TYR A 186 -4.10 12.14 13.03
N TYR A 187 -3.15 11.69 12.21
CA TYR A 187 -2.33 12.56 11.37
C TYR A 187 -3.19 13.36 10.39
N LEU A 188 -4.12 12.71 9.66
CA LEU A 188 -4.99 13.36 8.68
C LEU A 188 -5.88 14.42 9.34
N ASP A 189 -6.51 14.09 10.48
CA ASP A 189 -7.33 15.02 11.25
C ASP A 189 -6.52 16.26 11.67
N LYS A 190 -5.26 16.06 12.07
CA LYS A 190 -4.37 17.15 12.48
C LYS A 190 -3.96 18.03 11.30
N ILE A 191 -3.66 17.45 10.14
CA ILE A 191 -3.38 18.22 8.92
C ILE A 191 -4.61 19.05 8.52
N GLU A 192 -5.82 18.47 8.56
CA GLU A 192 -7.06 19.18 8.26
C GLU A 192 -7.31 20.34 9.26
N ALA A 193 -7.02 20.13 10.55
CA ALA A 193 -7.09 21.17 11.57
C ALA A 193 -6.07 22.30 11.34
N GLU A 194 -4.83 21.98 10.95
CA GLU A 194 -3.80 22.96 10.61
C GLU A 194 -4.19 23.78 9.35
N GLU A 195 -4.70 23.13 8.30
CA GLU A 195 -5.14 23.79 7.08
C GLU A 195 -6.36 24.70 7.31
N SER A 196 -7.31 24.25 8.14
CA SER A 196 -8.50 25.03 8.51
C SER A 196 -8.19 26.19 9.47
N ALA A 197 -7.17 26.07 10.32
CA ALA A 197 -6.66 27.16 11.16
C ALA A 197 -5.94 28.23 10.32
N THR A 198 -5.16 27.81 9.32
CA THR A 198 -4.41 28.73 8.43
C THR A 198 -5.35 29.52 7.50
N THR A 199 -6.56 29.03 7.27
CA THR A 199 -7.59 29.69 6.44
C THR A 199 -8.57 30.58 7.22
N ARG A 200 -8.54 30.61 8.56
CA ARG A 200 -9.32 31.54 9.38
C ARG A 200 -8.52 32.83 9.61
N PRO A 201 -8.97 34.01 9.13
CA PRO A 201 -8.32 35.25 9.52
C PRO A 201 -8.58 35.47 11.02
N VAL A 202 -7.50 35.52 11.79
CA VAL A 202 -7.53 35.95 13.19
C VAL A 202 -8.06 37.37 13.22
N VAL A 203 -9.34 37.54 13.59
CA VAL A 203 -9.92 38.86 13.87
C VAL A 203 -9.44 39.27 15.26
N HIS A 204 -8.18 39.72 15.36
CA HIS A 204 -7.76 40.51 16.51
C HIS A 204 -8.16 41.96 16.29
N SER A 205 -9.25 42.35 16.94
CA SER A 205 -9.64 43.74 17.11
C SER A 205 -8.80 44.38 18.22
N SER A 206 -7.87 45.27 17.86
CA SER A 206 -7.53 46.44 18.70
C SER A 206 -6.72 47.47 17.90
N ALA A 207 -7.35 48.62 17.76
CA ALA A 207 -7.05 49.88 17.08
C ALA A 207 -5.59 50.45 17.01
N LYS A 208 -5.23 50.87 15.77
CA LYS A 208 -4.67 52.17 15.27
C LYS A 208 -3.21 52.63 15.61
N PRO A 209 -2.62 53.56 14.82
CA PRO A 209 -2.12 53.48 13.44
C PRO A 209 -0.59 53.77 13.40
N THR A 210 0.18 53.64 12.30
CA THR A 210 0.44 54.70 11.32
C THR A 210 1.62 54.27 10.42
N GLN A 211 1.60 54.77 9.18
CA GLN A 211 2.71 55.00 8.23
C GLN A 211 2.99 53.97 7.14
N SER A 212 3.18 54.58 5.97
CA SER A 212 3.00 54.17 4.58
C SER A 212 4.34 54.05 3.86
N THR A 213 4.48 53.12 2.91
CA THR A 213 5.05 53.33 1.54
C THR A 213 5.09 52.00 0.72
N PRO A 214 5.27 52.00 -0.63
CA PRO A 214 4.29 51.40 -1.54
C PRO A 214 4.78 50.24 -2.46
N ASN A 215 3.78 49.53 -3.00
CA ASN A 215 3.68 48.87 -4.32
C ASN A 215 4.73 47.83 -4.77
N GLN A 216 4.36 46.55 -4.60
CA GLN A 216 4.38 45.56 -5.68
C GLN A 216 2.94 45.08 -5.93
N PRO A 217 2.53 44.78 -7.18
CA PRO A 217 1.17 44.34 -7.46
C PRO A 217 0.94 42.92 -6.92
N GLN A 218 0.48 42.81 -5.67
CA GLN A 218 -0.03 41.56 -5.11
C GLN A 218 -1.46 41.34 -5.63
N LEU A 219 -1.64 40.26 -6.39
CA LEU A 219 -2.94 39.69 -6.75
C LEU A 219 -3.86 39.70 -5.53
N SER A 220 -5.04 40.30 -5.66
CA SER A 220 -5.94 40.51 -4.53
C SER A 220 -6.33 39.17 -3.89
N SER A 221 -6.50 39.13 -2.58
CA SER A 221 -6.94 37.97 -1.81
C SER A 221 -8.21 37.29 -2.39
N LYS A 222 -9.02 38.06 -3.13
CA LYS A 222 -10.23 37.61 -3.83
C LYS A 222 -9.94 36.87 -5.14
N GLU A 223 -8.87 37.24 -5.85
CA GLU A 223 -8.44 36.58 -7.10
C GLU A 223 -7.70 35.27 -6.83
N ARG A 224 -6.86 35.20 -5.78
CA ARG A 224 -6.23 33.94 -5.34
C ARG A 224 -7.29 32.89 -4.95
N ARG A 225 -8.29 33.28 -4.15
CA ARG A 225 -9.43 32.42 -3.78
C ARG A 225 -10.23 31.91 -4.99
N LYS A 226 -10.42 32.76 -6.01
CA LYS A 226 -11.14 32.38 -7.23
C LYS A 226 -10.31 31.42 -8.09
N ARG A 227 -8.99 31.59 -8.12
CA ARG A 227 -8.04 30.73 -8.82
C ARG A 227 -7.97 29.34 -8.18
N ASP A 228 -7.80 29.28 -6.85
CA ASP A 228 -7.72 28.01 -6.12
C ASP A 228 -9.04 27.23 -6.16
N ALA A 229 -10.18 27.94 -6.08
CA ALA A 229 -11.49 27.33 -6.27
C ALA A 229 -11.67 26.77 -7.69
N SER A 230 -11.22 27.50 -8.72
CA SER A 230 -11.30 27.04 -10.11
C SER A 230 -10.39 25.85 -10.42
N ILE A 231 -9.23 25.75 -9.76
CA ILE A 231 -8.31 24.61 -9.88
C ILE A 231 -8.92 23.37 -9.23
N ARG A 232 -9.50 23.50 -8.03
CA ARG A 232 -10.20 22.41 -7.32
C ARG A 232 -11.43 21.93 -8.08
N GLU A 233 -12.20 22.85 -8.65
CA GLU A 233 -13.39 22.52 -9.44
C GLU A 233 -13.01 21.79 -10.74
N ARG A 234 -11.92 22.22 -11.40
CA ARG A 234 -11.38 21.51 -12.57
C ARG A 234 -10.86 20.12 -12.22
N ARG A 235 -10.12 19.97 -11.11
CA ARG A 235 -9.63 18.68 -10.61
C ARG A 235 -10.77 17.70 -10.31
N ASN A 236 -11.79 18.14 -9.58
CA ASN A 236 -12.98 17.33 -9.30
C ASN A 236 -13.79 17.01 -10.56
N LYS A 237 -13.85 17.90 -11.55
CA LYS A 237 -14.64 17.65 -12.76
C LYS A 237 -14.04 16.55 -13.65
N VAL A 238 -12.71 16.39 -13.63
CA VAL A 238 -12.02 15.43 -14.50
C VAL A 238 -11.70 14.11 -13.78
N LEU A 239 -11.32 14.14 -12.50
CA LEU A 239 -11.01 12.92 -11.75
C LEU A 239 -12.27 12.16 -11.30
N LYS A 240 -13.31 12.85 -10.86
CA LYS A 240 -14.52 12.24 -10.31
C LYS A 240 -15.26 11.29 -11.28
N PRO A 241 -15.39 11.56 -12.60
CA PRO A 241 -15.98 10.59 -13.51
C PRO A 241 -15.11 9.33 -13.66
N LEU A 242 -13.78 9.47 -13.72
CA LEU A 242 -12.86 8.32 -13.79
C LEU A 242 -12.90 7.49 -12.50
N GLN A 243 -12.93 8.13 -11.33
CA GLN A 243 -13.07 7.47 -10.04
C GLN A 243 -14.40 6.73 -9.92
N ASN A 244 -15.51 7.31 -10.39
CA ASN A 244 -16.80 6.63 -10.40
C ASN A 244 -16.80 5.42 -11.33
N GLU A 245 -16.17 5.53 -12.50
CA GLU A 245 -16.03 4.43 -13.44
C GLU A 245 -15.15 3.32 -12.84
N PHE A 246 -14.07 3.68 -12.16
CA PHE A 246 -13.19 2.78 -11.43
C PHE A 246 -13.97 2.00 -10.35
N THR A 247 -14.73 2.68 -9.49
CA THR A 247 -15.60 2.00 -8.49
C THR A 247 -16.65 1.10 -9.15
N SER A 248 -17.18 1.49 -10.32
CA SER A 248 -18.11 0.63 -11.07
C SER A 248 -17.43 -0.64 -11.61
N VAL A 249 -16.18 -0.53 -12.06
CA VAL A 249 -15.40 -1.68 -12.52
C VAL A 249 -15.05 -2.60 -11.34
N GLU A 250 -14.65 -2.06 -10.20
CA GLU A 250 -14.41 -2.84 -8.97
C GLU A 250 -15.65 -3.65 -8.54
N LYS A 251 -16.82 -3.01 -8.56
CA LYS A 251 -18.07 -3.70 -8.28
C LYS A 251 -18.34 -4.84 -9.26
N THR A 252 -18.06 -4.61 -10.54
CA THR A 252 -18.25 -5.62 -11.60
C THR A 252 -17.30 -6.79 -11.40
N ILE A 253 -16.03 -6.54 -11.04
CA ILE A 253 -15.04 -7.56 -10.72
C ILE A 253 -15.54 -8.41 -9.54
N ALA A 254 -15.97 -7.79 -8.44
CA ALA A 254 -16.47 -8.50 -7.27
C ALA A 254 -17.69 -9.40 -7.60
N GLU A 255 -18.62 -8.92 -8.44
CA GLU A 255 -19.76 -9.71 -8.89
C GLU A 255 -19.33 -10.91 -9.75
N LEU A 256 -18.37 -10.72 -10.67
CA LEU A 256 -17.86 -11.78 -11.53
C LEU A 256 -17.04 -12.81 -10.76
N GLU A 257 -16.20 -12.40 -9.80
CA GLU A 257 -15.47 -13.30 -8.90
C GLU A 257 -16.43 -14.16 -8.07
N SER A 258 -17.48 -13.55 -7.52
CA SER A 258 -18.52 -14.29 -6.79
C SER A 258 -19.24 -15.31 -7.69
N ALA A 259 -19.52 -14.94 -8.94
CA ALA A 259 -20.14 -15.85 -9.91
C ALA A 259 -19.18 -16.99 -10.29
N GLN A 260 -17.89 -16.69 -10.49
CA GLN A 260 -16.85 -17.67 -10.80
C GLN A 260 -16.67 -18.67 -9.65
N ALA A 261 -16.67 -18.20 -8.39
CA ALA A 261 -16.60 -19.07 -7.22
C ALA A 261 -17.82 -20.00 -7.11
N THR A 262 -19.01 -19.49 -7.42
CA THR A 262 -20.26 -20.28 -7.44
C THR A 262 -20.19 -21.36 -8.51
N LEU A 263 -19.75 -21.02 -9.72
CA LEU A 263 -19.60 -21.98 -10.83
C LEU A 263 -18.51 -23.02 -10.55
N THR A 264 -17.41 -22.63 -9.91
CA THR A 264 -16.36 -23.57 -9.51
C THR A 264 -16.90 -24.61 -8.52
N THR A 265 -17.71 -24.16 -7.56
CA THR A 265 -18.39 -25.06 -6.61
C THR A 265 -19.38 -25.98 -7.33
N HIS A 266 -20.13 -25.45 -8.31
CA HIS A 266 -21.08 -26.22 -9.12
C HIS A 266 -20.37 -27.26 -10.00
N LEU A 267 -19.24 -26.92 -10.62
CA LEU A 267 -18.39 -27.84 -11.40
C LEU A 267 -17.86 -29.01 -10.57
N ALA A 268 -17.60 -28.79 -9.29
CA ALA A 268 -17.16 -29.82 -8.35
C ALA A 268 -18.32 -30.69 -7.81
N SER A 269 -19.58 -30.41 -8.19
CA SER A 269 -20.72 -31.17 -7.69
C SER A 269 -20.88 -32.53 -8.40
N PRO A 270 -21.32 -33.59 -7.69
CA PRO A 270 -21.54 -34.92 -8.28
C PRO A 270 -22.56 -34.93 -9.43
N GLU A 271 -23.53 -34.02 -9.40
CA GLU A 271 -24.58 -33.90 -10.42
C GLU A 271 -24.06 -33.36 -11.76
N VAL A 272 -23.03 -32.51 -11.72
CA VAL A 272 -22.41 -31.93 -12.91
C VAL A 272 -21.28 -32.81 -13.43
N MET A 273 -20.50 -33.44 -12.55
CA MET A 273 -19.49 -34.42 -12.95
C MET A 273 -20.09 -35.66 -13.62
N GLY A 274 -21.29 -36.08 -13.20
CA GLY A 274 -21.97 -37.26 -13.74
C GLY A 274 -22.71 -37.04 -15.06
N ASP A 275 -22.83 -35.79 -15.53
CA ASP A 275 -23.61 -35.43 -16.72
C ASP A 275 -22.74 -34.63 -17.72
N PRO A 276 -22.32 -35.25 -18.84
CA PRO A 276 -21.43 -34.62 -19.82
C PRO A 276 -21.96 -33.33 -20.45
N GLU A 277 -23.28 -33.17 -20.61
CA GLU A 277 -23.85 -31.94 -21.17
C GLU A 277 -23.82 -30.81 -20.13
N LYS A 278 -24.20 -31.08 -18.88
CA LYS A 278 -24.12 -30.09 -17.79
C LYS A 278 -22.68 -29.66 -17.52
N LEU A 279 -21.73 -30.59 -17.59
CA LEU A 279 -20.31 -30.28 -17.45
C LEU A 279 -19.87 -29.29 -18.54
N ARG A 280 -20.25 -29.56 -19.80
CA ARG A 280 -19.92 -28.71 -20.95
C ARG A 280 -20.54 -27.32 -20.83
N GLU A 281 -21.82 -27.23 -20.45
CA GLU A 281 -22.50 -25.95 -20.26
C GLU A 281 -21.88 -25.13 -19.12
N THR A 282 -21.59 -25.77 -17.98
CA THR A 282 -21.02 -25.10 -16.81
C THR A 282 -19.58 -24.64 -17.09
N THR A 283 -18.79 -25.45 -17.81
CA THR A 283 -17.42 -25.09 -18.23
C THR A 283 -17.44 -23.89 -19.19
N LYS A 284 -18.36 -23.88 -20.17
CA LYS A 284 -18.51 -22.75 -21.09
C LYS A 284 -18.93 -21.47 -20.38
N ALA A 285 -19.80 -21.57 -19.38
CA ALA A 285 -20.19 -20.43 -18.54
C ALA A 285 -19.00 -19.90 -17.71
N TYR A 286 -18.16 -20.80 -17.18
CA TYR A 286 -16.94 -20.46 -16.46
C TYR A 286 -15.92 -19.75 -17.35
N GLU A 287 -15.68 -20.25 -18.56
CA GLU A 287 -14.79 -19.62 -19.55
C GLU A 287 -15.27 -18.21 -19.90
N ALA A 288 -16.57 -18.03 -20.15
CA ALA A 288 -17.16 -16.73 -20.47
C ALA A 288 -17.05 -15.72 -19.31
N ILE A 289 -17.16 -16.16 -18.06
CA ILE A 289 -16.94 -15.29 -16.90
C ILE A 289 -15.46 -14.96 -16.72
N SER A 290 -14.58 -15.93 -16.96
CA SER A 290 -13.13 -15.73 -16.87
C SER A 290 -12.65 -14.69 -17.89
N GLU A 291 -13.14 -14.75 -19.13
CA GLU A 291 -12.86 -13.75 -20.16
C GLU A 291 -13.39 -12.36 -19.78
N LYS A 292 -14.59 -12.27 -19.18
CA LYS A 292 -15.12 -11.00 -18.67
C LYS A 292 -14.31 -10.43 -17.51
N LEU A 293 -13.80 -11.29 -16.63
CA LEU A 293 -12.92 -10.92 -15.52
C LEU A 293 -11.61 -10.33 -16.03
N GLU A 294 -10.97 -11.00 -16.99
CA GLU A 294 -9.72 -10.54 -17.60
C GLU A 294 -9.91 -9.14 -18.24
N ASN A 295 -10.99 -8.95 -18.99
CA ASN A 295 -11.32 -7.64 -19.56
C ASN A 295 -11.60 -6.58 -18.48
N ALA A 296 -12.26 -6.95 -17.38
CA ALA A 296 -12.55 -6.03 -16.28
C ALA A 296 -11.27 -5.61 -15.55
N TYR A 297 -10.33 -6.52 -15.31
CA TYR A 297 -9.03 -6.19 -14.73
C TYR A 297 -8.18 -5.32 -15.66
N SER A 298 -8.15 -5.62 -16.97
CA SER A 298 -7.46 -4.76 -17.94
C SER A 298 -8.03 -3.33 -17.93
N LYS A 299 -9.37 -3.20 -17.89
CA LYS A 299 -10.00 -1.89 -17.78
C LYS A 299 -9.70 -1.19 -16.45
N TRP A 300 -9.62 -1.94 -15.35
CA TRP A 300 -9.25 -1.42 -14.04
C TRP A 300 -7.81 -0.87 -14.05
N GLU A 301 -6.87 -1.60 -14.67
CA GLU A 301 -5.47 -1.20 -14.85
C GLU A 301 -5.34 0.09 -15.70
N ASP A 302 -6.06 0.14 -16.82
CA ASP A 302 -6.12 1.33 -17.68
C ASP A 302 -6.67 2.55 -16.93
N LEU A 303 -7.77 2.38 -16.19
CA LEU A 303 -8.38 3.46 -15.41
C LEU A 303 -7.48 3.90 -14.25
N SER A 304 -6.82 2.96 -13.56
CA SER A 304 -5.84 3.28 -12.52
C SER A 304 -4.70 4.14 -13.08
N THR A 305 -4.12 3.71 -14.20
CA THR A 305 -3.05 4.43 -14.88
C THR A 305 -3.49 5.82 -15.35
N GLN A 306 -4.71 5.95 -15.88
CA GLN A 306 -5.26 7.23 -16.30
C GLN A 306 -5.52 8.17 -15.12
N ILE A 307 -6.04 7.66 -14.01
CA ILE A 307 -6.25 8.44 -12.78
C ILE A 307 -4.89 8.93 -12.26
N GLU A 308 -3.90 8.04 -12.15
CA GLU A 308 -2.55 8.37 -11.69
C GLU A 308 -1.92 9.45 -12.57
N LYS A 309 -1.93 9.26 -13.90
CA LYS A 309 -1.39 10.24 -14.84
C LYS A 309 -2.09 11.60 -14.78
N LEU A 310 -3.41 11.61 -14.61
CA LEU A 310 -4.14 12.87 -14.45
C LEU A 310 -3.85 13.55 -13.12
N GLU A 311 -3.69 12.78 -12.05
CA GLU A 311 -3.29 13.30 -10.75
C GLU A 311 -1.89 13.91 -10.80
N GLU A 312 -0.96 13.28 -11.53
CA GLU A 312 0.37 13.83 -11.82
C GLU A 312 0.28 15.14 -12.63
N GLU A 313 -0.43 15.17 -13.76
CA GLU A 313 -0.62 16.37 -14.58
C GLU A 313 -1.23 17.52 -13.75
N LEU A 314 -2.26 17.23 -12.94
CA LEU A 314 -2.94 18.20 -12.08
C LEU A 314 -2.11 18.63 -10.86
N SER A 315 -1.10 17.86 -10.46
CA SER A 315 -0.15 18.22 -9.41
C SER A 315 1.02 19.08 -9.92
N SER A 316 1.34 18.95 -11.21
CA SER A 316 2.43 19.67 -11.89
C SER A 316 2.06 21.05 -12.44
N THR A 317 0.77 21.44 -12.36
CA THR A 317 0.22 22.71 -12.88
C THR A 317 -0.18 23.68 -11.77
#